data_AF-A0A1F7WQU3-F1
#
_entry.id   AF-A0A1F7WQU3-F1
#
_cell.length_a   1.000
_cell.length_b   1.000
_cell.length_c   1.000
_cell.angle_alpha   90.00
_cell.angle_beta   90.00
_cell.angle_gamma   90.00
#
_symmetry.space_group_name_H-M   'P 1'
#
loop_
_entity.id
_entity.type
_entity.pdbx_description
1 polymer ?
#
loop_
_entity_poly.entity_id
_entity_poly.type
_entity_poly.pdbx_seq_one_letter_code
_entity_poly.pdbx_strand_id
1 'polypeptide(L)'
;MVSSIERLVQNGESIQEVKTLLVSSWAEIAAHLPADFNRHHVGFARDYFRVQLRLAKGQKKRAREIFRGLEKRNGYNEFETTNKRLLAAIDLAVRGSTNWVDESRQPVDPLFRLNHRLSPSDHPKI
;
A
#
# COMPACT_ATOMS: atom_id res chain seq x y z
N MET A 1 16.16 -21.24 -7.67
CA MET A 1 15.08 -20.37 -8.21
C MET A 1 15.14 -19.06 -7.45
N VAL A 2 15.73 -18.03 -8.05
CA VAL A 2 16.17 -16.80 -7.38
C VAL A 2 14.98 -15.83 -7.27
N SER A 3 14.66 -15.43 -6.04
CA SER A 3 13.49 -14.62 -5.71
C SER A 3 13.61 -13.22 -6.29
N SER A 4 12.50 -12.54 -6.56
CA SER A 4 12.47 -11.17 -7.11
C SER A 4 13.20 -10.12 -6.25
N ILE A 5 13.65 -10.47 -5.04
CA ILE A 5 14.47 -9.60 -4.18
C ILE A 5 15.95 -9.76 -4.50
N GLU A 6 16.38 -10.96 -4.84
CA GLU A 6 17.73 -11.19 -5.37
C GLU A 6 17.86 -10.54 -6.75
N ARG A 7 16.77 -10.45 -7.54
CA ARG A 7 16.76 -9.69 -8.80
C ARG A 7 16.82 -8.16 -8.64
N LEU A 8 16.23 -7.61 -7.57
CA LEU A 8 16.36 -6.18 -7.24
C LEU A 8 17.76 -5.84 -6.75
N VAL A 9 18.42 -6.76 -6.03
CA VAL A 9 19.84 -6.66 -5.67
C VAL A 9 20.75 -6.83 -6.90
N GLN A 10 20.37 -7.66 -7.88
CA GLN A 10 21.14 -7.88 -9.12
C GLN A 10 21.12 -6.70 -10.10
N ASN A 11 20.16 -5.78 -10.00
CA ASN A 11 20.03 -4.62 -10.89
C ASN A 11 20.70 -3.33 -10.36
N GLY A 12 21.43 -3.41 -9.23
CA GLY A 12 22.20 -2.28 -8.69
C GLY A 12 21.41 -1.27 -7.85
N GLU A 13 20.10 -1.46 -7.64
CA GLU A 13 19.34 -0.60 -6.73
C GLU A 13 19.71 -0.93 -5.27
N SER A 14 20.26 0.07 -4.58
CA SER A 14 20.64 -0.02 -3.19
C SER A 14 19.41 -0.23 -2.29
N ILE A 15 19.59 -0.95 -1.17
CA ILE A 15 18.57 -1.05 -0.10
C ILE A 15 18.07 0.35 0.32
N GLN A 16 18.93 1.37 0.18
CA GLN A 16 18.64 2.75 0.51
C GLN A 16 17.61 3.39 -0.44
N GLU A 17 17.68 3.13 -1.74
CA GLU A 17 16.71 3.65 -2.72
C GLU A 17 15.32 3.05 -2.49
N VAL A 18 15.25 1.75 -2.21
CA VAL A 18 13.97 1.09 -1.87
C VAL A 18 13.39 1.66 -0.59
N LYS A 19 14.21 1.94 0.43
CA LYS A 19 13.75 2.60 1.66
C LYS A 19 13.24 4.01 1.39
N THR A 20 13.97 4.78 0.58
CA THR A 20 13.62 6.14 0.22
C THR A 20 12.29 6.19 -0.52
N LEU A 21 12.09 5.30 -1.49
CA LEU A 21 10.84 5.12 -2.21
C LEU A 21 9.66 4.79 -1.28
N LEU A 22 9.85 3.84 -0.36
CA LEU A 22 8.80 3.48 0.60
C LEU A 22 8.41 4.66 1.49
N VAL A 23 9.38 5.47 1.89
CA VAL A 23 9.16 6.65 2.74
C VAL A 23 8.45 7.75 1.95
N SER A 24 8.91 8.07 0.75
CA SER A 24 8.31 9.12 -0.09
C SER A 24 6.88 8.76 -0.51
N SER A 25 6.64 7.54 -1.00
CA SER A 25 5.30 7.06 -1.37
C SER A 25 4.34 7.06 -0.19
N TRP A 26 4.81 6.70 1.00
CA TRP A 26 3.99 6.78 2.22
C TRP A 26 3.73 8.23 2.63
N ALA A 27 4.72 9.11 2.52
CA ALA A 27 4.58 10.51 2.89
C ALA A 27 3.47 11.20 2.07
N GLU A 28 3.37 10.88 0.78
CA GLU A 28 2.30 11.39 -0.09
C GLU A 28 0.92 10.93 0.35
N ILE A 29 0.75 9.63 0.65
CA ILE A 29 -0.51 9.09 1.19
C ILE A 29 -0.85 9.76 2.52
N ALA A 30 0.15 9.89 3.40
CA ALA A 30 -0.02 10.46 4.73
C ALA A 30 -0.44 11.94 4.68
N ALA A 31 0.02 12.70 3.69
CA ALA A 31 -0.35 14.10 3.49
C ALA A 31 -1.84 14.30 3.13
N HIS A 32 -2.52 13.25 2.65
CA HIS A 32 -3.94 13.27 2.30
C HIS A 32 -4.83 12.67 3.39
N LEU A 33 -4.26 12.21 4.50
CA LEU A 33 -5.05 11.72 5.63
C LEU A 33 -5.73 12.91 6.35
N PRO A 34 -6.96 12.74 6.85
CA PRO A 34 -7.61 13.73 7.70
C PRO A 34 -6.72 14.12 8.88
N ALA A 35 -6.76 15.40 9.30
CA ALA A 35 -5.92 15.89 10.39
C ALA A 35 -6.22 15.20 11.74
N ASP A 36 -7.44 14.72 11.92
CA ASP A 36 -7.95 13.98 13.06
C ASP A 36 -7.83 12.44 12.89
N PHE A 37 -7.16 11.97 11.83
CA PHE A 37 -7.04 10.54 11.57
C PHE A 37 -6.29 9.83 12.70
N ASN A 38 -6.97 8.88 13.33
CA ASN A 38 -6.51 8.21 14.54
C ASN A 38 -5.11 7.61 14.37
N ARG A 39 -4.17 7.95 15.27
CA ARG A 39 -2.78 7.44 15.26
C ARG A 39 -2.70 5.91 15.27
N HIS A 40 -3.66 5.23 15.90
CA HIS A 40 -3.75 3.77 15.88
C HIS A 40 -4.06 3.24 14.46
N HIS A 41 -4.97 3.92 13.74
CA HIS A 41 -5.35 3.58 12.37
C HIS A 41 -4.23 3.86 11.36
N VAL A 42 -3.34 4.81 11.63
CA VAL A 42 -2.13 5.07 10.82
C VAL A 42 -1.27 3.80 10.71
N GLY A 43 -1.16 3.02 11.79
CA GLY A 43 -0.43 1.75 11.79
C GLY A 43 -1.03 0.73 10.83
N PHE A 44 -2.35 0.58 10.86
CA PHE A 44 -3.07 -0.33 9.95
C PHE A 44 -2.96 0.11 8.50
N ALA A 45 -3.18 1.41 8.21
CA ALA A 45 -3.05 1.96 6.87
C ALA A 45 -1.63 1.76 6.30
N ARG A 46 -0.60 1.99 7.12
CA ARG A 46 0.80 1.82 6.71
C ARG A 46 1.15 0.37 6.39
N ASP A 47 0.69 -0.58 7.21
CA ASP A 47 0.95 -1.99 6.94
C ASP A 47 0.11 -2.52 5.78
N TYR A 48 -1.11 -2.03 5.59
CA TYR A 48 -1.91 -2.32 4.40
C TYR A 48 -1.22 -1.80 3.13
N PHE A 49 -0.70 -0.58 3.14
CA PHE A 49 0.13 -0.03 2.06
C PHE A 49 1.32 -0.94 1.73
N ARG A 50 2.02 -1.45 2.75
CA ARG A 50 3.11 -2.42 2.56
C ARG A 50 2.62 -3.72 1.91
N VAL A 51 1.43 -4.22 2.27
CA VAL A 51 0.83 -5.38 1.59
C VAL A 51 0.64 -5.09 0.10
N GLN A 52 0.05 -3.94 -0.25
CA GLN A 52 -0.20 -3.58 -1.65
C GLN A 52 1.08 -3.44 -2.46
N LEU A 53 2.13 -2.86 -1.89
CA LEU A 53 3.44 -2.77 -2.55
C LEU A 53 4.06 -4.14 -2.82
N ARG A 54 3.92 -5.07 -1.88
CA ARG A 54 4.40 -6.45 -2.06
C ARG A 54 3.61 -7.16 -3.15
N LEU A 55 2.30 -6.94 -3.24
CA LEU A 55 1.47 -7.47 -4.30
C LEU A 55 1.86 -6.89 -5.67
N ALA A 56 2.06 -5.57 -5.77
CA ALA A 56 2.52 -4.90 -6.99
C ALA A 56 3.86 -5.48 -7.50
N LYS A 57 4.78 -5.80 -6.58
CA LYS A 57 6.07 -6.44 -6.88
C LYS A 57 6.00 -7.95 -7.14
N GLY A 58 4.80 -8.54 -7.20
CA GLY A 58 4.60 -9.99 -7.37
C GLY A 58 4.96 -10.85 -6.16
N GLN A 59 5.26 -10.25 -5.01
CA GLN A 59 5.72 -10.93 -3.79
C GLN A 59 4.54 -11.47 -2.95
N LYS A 60 3.72 -12.34 -3.55
CA LYS A 60 2.45 -12.83 -2.99
C LYS A 60 2.57 -13.53 -1.63
N LYS A 61 3.67 -14.25 -1.37
CA LYS A 61 3.91 -14.94 -0.08
C LYS A 61 4.09 -13.93 1.05
N ARG A 62 4.98 -12.95 0.85
CA ARG A 62 5.27 -11.89 1.83
C ARG A 62 4.06 -10.98 2.06
N ALA A 63 3.33 -10.66 1.00
CA ALA A 63 2.07 -9.92 1.13
C ALA A 63 1.08 -10.65 2.05
N ARG A 64 0.89 -11.96 1.86
CA ARG A 64 0.02 -12.78 2.71
C ARG A 64 0.48 -12.85 4.16
N GLU A 65 1.79 -12.94 4.40
CA GLU A 65 2.34 -12.98 5.77
C GLU A 65 2.01 -11.69 6.53
N ILE A 66 2.22 -10.52 5.90
CA ILE A 66 1.90 -9.22 6.50
C ILE A 66 0.38 -9.09 6.71
N PHE A 67 -0.41 -9.47 5.71
CA PHE A 67 -1.87 -9.36 5.76
C PHE A 67 -2.47 -10.23 6.87
N ARG A 68 -2.02 -11.48 7.03
CA ARG A 68 -2.42 -12.35 8.16
C ARG A 68 -2.06 -11.74 9.52
N GLY A 69 -0.95 -11.01 9.58
CA GLY A 69 -0.57 -10.26 10.78
C GLY A 69 -1.47 -9.05 11.05
N LEU A 70 -2.08 -8.46 10.01
CA LEU A 70 -3.09 -7.41 10.16
C LEU A 70 -4.41 -7.99 10.65
N GLU A 71 -4.93 -9.05 10.01
CA GLU A 71 -6.21 -9.68 10.35
C GLU A 71 -6.27 -10.16 11.82
N LYS A 72 -5.13 -10.53 12.40
CA LYS A 72 -5.02 -10.97 13.80
C LYS A 72 -4.90 -9.83 14.81
N ARG A 73 -4.63 -8.59 14.37
CA ARG A 73 -4.49 -7.44 15.26
C ARG A 73 -5.88 -6.93 15.65
N ASN A 74 -6.08 -6.75 16.96
CA ASN A 74 -7.33 -6.21 17.48
C ASN A 74 -7.66 -4.86 16.82
N GLY A 75 -8.90 -4.66 16.39
CA GLY A 75 -9.37 -3.45 15.73
C GLY A 75 -9.15 -3.39 14.21
N TYR A 76 -8.38 -4.30 13.60
CA TYR A 76 -8.15 -4.24 12.14
C TYR A 76 -9.43 -4.47 11.32
N ASN A 77 -10.30 -5.40 11.71
CA ASN A 77 -11.54 -5.68 10.97
C ASN A 77 -12.53 -4.49 11.01
N GLU A 78 -12.62 -3.81 12.16
CA GLU A 78 -13.42 -2.59 12.31
C GLU A 78 -12.82 -1.46 11.48
N PHE A 79 -11.50 -1.28 11.55
CA PHE A 79 -10.76 -0.34 10.72
C PHE A 79 -11.03 -0.58 9.23
N GLU A 80 -10.95 -1.83 8.75
CA GLU A 80 -11.17 -2.20 7.36
C GLU A 80 -12.59 -1.86 6.90
N THR A 81 -13.59 -2.13 7.74
CA THR A 81 -15.00 -1.85 7.44
C THR A 81 -15.29 -0.35 7.35
N THR A 82 -14.69 0.44 8.25
CA THR A 82 -14.93 1.89 8.36
C THR A 82 -14.07 2.73 7.41
N ASN A 83 -12.97 2.18 6.89
CA ASN A 83 -11.98 2.92 6.09
C ASN A 83 -11.86 2.43 4.63
N LYS A 84 -12.90 1.79 4.07
CA LYS A 84 -12.90 1.28 2.68
C LYS A 84 -12.42 2.31 1.64
N ARG A 85 -12.83 3.57 1.77
CA ARG A 85 -12.40 4.66 0.87
C ARG A 85 -10.90 4.92 0.93
N LEU A 86 -10.29 4.85 2.11
CA LEU A 86 -8.84 4.98 2.28
C LEU A 86 -8.12 3.77 1.67
N LEU A 87 -8.62 2.56 1.93
CA LEU A 87 -8.02 1.34 1.38
C LEU A 87 -8.10 1.30 -0.16
N ALA A 88 -9.20 1.79 -0.73
CA ALA A 88 -9.35 2.01 -2.17
C ALA A 88 -8.35 3.04 -2.73
N ALA A 89 -8.12 4.14 -2.01
CA ALA A 89 -7.12 5.14 -2.40
C ALA A 89 -5.70 4.54 -2.40
N ILE A 90 -5.35 3.76 -1.37
CA ILE A 90 -4.05 3.07 -1.28
C ILE A 90 -3.89 2.05 -2.40
N ASP A 91 -4.93 1.25 -2.68
CA ASP A 91 -4.95 0.29 -3.79
C ASP A 91 -4.66 0.97 -5.13
N LEU A 92 -5.37 2.07 -5.43
CA LEU A 92 -5.21 2.83 -6.66
C LEU A 92 -3.82 3.48 -6.76
N ALA A 93 -3.35 4.09 -5.68
CA ALA A 93 -2.02 4.72 -5.63
C ALA A 93 -0.90 3.72 -5.94
N VAL A 94 -1.02 2.49 -5.43
CA VAL A 94 0.05 1.49 -5.53
C VAL A 94 -0.08 0.59 -6.76
N ARG A 95 -1.29 0.12 -7.08
CA ARG A 95 -1.53 -0.89 -8.12
C ARG A 95 -2.25 -0.33 -9.34
N GLY A 96 -2.80 0.88 -9.27
CA GLY A 96 -3.60 1.48 -10.34
C GLY A 96 -4.99 0.88 -10.50
N SER A 97 -5.40 -0.03 -9.61
CA SER A 97 -6.72 -0.65 -9.58
C SER A 97 -7.11 -0.99 -8.15
N THR A 98 -8.41 -1.07 -7.89
CA THR A 98 -8.97 -1.47 -6.60
C THR A 98 -10.15 -2.41 -6.80
N ASN A 99 -10.36 -3.32 -5.85
CA ASN A 99 -11.50 -4.24 -5.82
C ASN A 99 -12.50 -3.89 -4.71
N TRP A 100 -12.33 -2.73 -4.05
CA TRP A 100 -13.23 -2.30 -2.99
C TRP A 100 -14.60 -1.95 -3.56
N VAL A 101 -15.64 -2.54 -2.97
CA VAL A 101 -17.05 -2.27 -3.29
C VAL A 101 -17.82 -1.90 -2.02
N ASP A 102 -18.87 -1.11 -2.19
CA ASP A 102 -19.80 -0.76 -1.14
C ASP A 102 -20.81 -1.89 -0.88
N GLU A 103 -21.78 -1.64 0.00
CA GLU A 103 -22.83 -2.61 0.36
C GLU A 103 -23.76 -2.94 -0.82
N SER A 104 -23.87 -2.04 -1.78
CA SER A 104 -24.64 -2.22 -3.03
C SER A 104 -23.80 -2.84 -4.16
N ARG A 105 -22.58 -3.31 -3.85
CA ARG A 105 -21.59 -3.86 -4.79
C ARG A 105 -21.11 -2.87 -5.86
N GLN A 106 -21.28 -1.57 -5.63
CA GLN A 106 -20.72 -0.54 -6.50
C GLN A 106 -19.27 -0.24 -6.12
N PRO A 107 -18.40 0.14 -7.07
CA PRO A 107 -17.03 0.52 -6.78
C PRO A 107 -16.98 1.66 -5.74
N VAL A 108 -16.14 1.50 -4.71
CA VAL A 108 -15.94 2.55 -3.71
C VAL A 108 -15.14 3.70 -4.33
N ASP A 109 -15.66 4.93 -4.23
CA ASP A 109 -14.87 6.11 -4.60
C ASP A 109 -13.78 6.37 -3.55
N PRO A 110 -12.48 6.38 -3.97
CA PRO A 110 -11.36 6.53 -3.05
C PRO A 110 -11.41 7.85 -2.26
N LEU A 111 -10.80 7.84 -1.09
CA LEU A 111 -10.71 9.02 -0.23
C LEU A 111 -9.94 10.17 -0.91
N PHE A 112 -8.94 9.83 -1.70
CA PHE A 112 -8.13 10.76 -2.50
C PHE A 112 -7.58 10.03 -3.72
N ARG A 113 -7.08 10.79 -4.71
CA ARG A 113 -6.41 10.25 -5.90
C ARG A 113 -5.05 10.94 -6.04
N LEU A 114 -4.00 10.15 -6.20
CA LEU A 114 -2.68 10.68 -6.54
C LEU A 114 -2.58 10.86 -8.06
N ASN A 115 -1.93 11.93 -8.50
CA ASN A 115 -1.78 12.26 -9.93
C ASN A 115 -0.87 11.28 -10.69
N HIS A 116 -0.13 10.44 -9.99
CA HIS A 116 0.77 9.44 -10.57
C HIS A 116 0.69 8.12 -9.80
N ARG A 117 1.14 7.03 -10.44
CA ARG A 117 1.23 5.72 -9.81
C ARG A 117 2.54 5.62 -9.04
N LEU A 118 2.49 5.06 -7.84
CA LEU A 118 3.67 4.77 -7.02
C LEU A 118 4.31 3.44 -7.42
N SER A 119 4.33 3.13 -8.72
CA SER A 119 4.94 1.91 -9.23
C SER A 119 6.46 2.06 -9.20
N PRO A 120 7.22 1.03 -8.79
CA PRO A 120 8.69 1.07 -8.85
C PRO A 120 9.23 1.38 -10.25
N SER A 121 8.46 1.11 -11.29
CA SER A 121 8.81 1.36 -12.69
C SER A 121 8.63 2.81 -13.15
N ASP A 122 7.90 3.62 -12.38
CA ASP A 122 7.52 5.00 -12.76
C ASP A 122 8.52 6.06 -12.28
N HIS A 123 9.62 5.64 -11.64
CA HIS A 123 10.71 6.54 -11.31
C HIS A 123 11.70 6.64 -12.47
N PRO A 124 12.06 7.86 -12.91
CA PRO A 124 13.09 8.03 -13.92
C PRO A 124 14.37 7.38 -13.43
N LYS A 125 14.99 6.59 -14.31
CA LYS A 125 16.37 6.12 -14.10
C LYS A 125 17.23 7.38 -13.94
N ILE A 126 17.74 7.62 -12.73
CA ILE A 126 18.77 8.64 -12.48
C ILE A 126 20.10 8.11 -13.04
#